data_AF-A0AAV2YIY8-F1
#
_entry.id   AF-A0AAV2YIY8-F1
#
_cell.length_a   1.000
_cell.length_b   1.000
_cell.length_c   1.000
_cell.angle_alpha   90.00
_cell.angle_beta   90.00
_cell.angle_gamma   90.00
#
_symmetry.space_group_name_H-M   'P 1'
#
loop_
_entity.id
_entity.type
_entity.pdbx_description
1 polymer ?
#
loop_
_entity_poly.entity_id
_entity_poly.type
_entity_poly.pdbx_seq_one_letter_code
_entity_poly.pdbx_strand_id
1 'polypeptide(L)' 'MSNASFVDGDLREYNVMWDTDKNRATLVDFDWSGRDEIAAHPPFMSGEIVWPEGAESGKPLRVAHDAYWLKLLSSCLQCD' A
#
# COMPACT_ATOMS: atom_id res chain seq x y z
N MET A 1 2.35 -13.64 -22.01
CA MET A 1 2.39 -12.37 -21.24
C MET A 1 2.21 -12.78 -19.78
N SER A 2 3.19 -12.53 -18.91
CA SER A 2 3.09 -12.90 -17.50
C SER A 2 2.02 -12.05 -16.81
N ASN A 3 1.18 -12.68 -15.97
CA ASN A 3 0.28 -12.01 -15.04
C ASN A 3 1.14 -11.29 -13.99
N ALA A 4 1.62 -10.09 -14.30
CA ALA A 4 2.34 -9.27 -13.34
C ALA A 4 1.35 -8.71 -12.33
N SER A 5 1.58 -9.01 -11.05
CA SER A 5 0.86 -8.36 -9.94
C SER A 5 1.26 -6.89 -9.85
N PHE A 6 0.30 -6.04 -9.52
CA PHE A 6 0.54 -4.62 -9.18
C PHE A 6 0.53 -4.45 -7.67
N VAL A 7 1.36 -3.52 -7.20
CA VAL A 7 1.49 -3.10 -5.81
C VAL A 7 1.17 -1.61 -5.77
N ASP A 8 0.35 -1.19 -4.82
CA ASP A 8 0.01 0.21 -4.57
C ASP A 8 1.24 0.98 -4.07
N GLY A 9 2.02 0.35 -3.20
CA GLY A 9 3.31 0.86 -2.73
C GLY A 9 3.19 1.85 -1.58
N ASP A 10 2.01 2.45 -1.37
CA ASP A 10 1.74 3.37 -0.27
C ASP A 10 0.36 3.15 0.38
N LEU A 11 -0.11 1.90 0.42
CA LEU A 11 -1.44 1.57 0.91
C LEU A 11 -1.57 1.88 2.40
N ARG A 12 -2.13 3.04 2.76
CA ARG A 12 -2.28 3.50 4.14
C ARG A 12 -3.62 4.19 4.33
N GLU A 13 -4.02 4.39 5.58
CA GLU A 13 -5.32 4.99 5.94
C GLU A 13 -5.59 6.32 5.23
N TYR A 14 -4.56 7.16 5.08
CA TYR A 14 -4.65 8.47 4.43
C TYR A 14 -4.91 8.39 2.91
N ASN A 15 -4.64 7.24 2.29
CA ASN A 15 -4.84 7.00 0.86
C ASN A 15 -6.14 6.23 0.59
N VAL A 16 -6.97 6.01 1.61
CA VAL A 16 -8.30 5.41 1.50
C VAL A 16 -9.37 6.48 1.73
N MET A 17 -10.29 6.62 0.78
CA MET A 17 -11.43 7.54 0.89
C MET A 17 -12.75 6.78 0.80
N TRP A 18 -13.76 7.26 1.54
CA TRP A 18 -15.12 6.74 1.44
C TRP A 18 -15.87 7.42 0.29
N ASP A 19 -16.18 6.64 -0.76
CA ASP A 19 -17.09 7.05 -1.83
C ASP A 19 -18.53 6.92 -1.31
N THR A 20 -19.15 8.06 -0.96
CA THR A 20 -20.51 8.10 -0.41
C THR A 20 -21.57 7.73 -1.44
N ASP A 21 -21.35 8.05 -2.72
CA ASP A 21 -22.27 7.75 -3.81
C ASP A 21 -22.34 6.24 -4.08
N LYS A 22 -21.19 5.55 -3.98
CA LYS A 22 -21.09 4.10 -4.20
C LYS A 22 -21.05 3.28 -2.92
N ASN A 23 -21.09 3.93 -1.76
CA ASN A 23 -21.04 3.32 -0.44
C ASN A 23 -19.88 2.30 -0.28
N ARG A 24 -18.66 2.72 -0.65
CA ARG A 24 -17.47 1.86 -0.62
C ARG A 24 -16.18 2.62 -0.33
N ALA A 25 -15.20 1.94 0.25
CA ALA A 25 -13.83 2.44 0.32
C ALA A 25 -13.17 2.41 -1.08
N THR A 26 -12.42 3.47 -1.40
CA THR A 26 -11.70 3.64 -2.67
C THR A 26 -10.29 4.18 -2.40
N LEU A 27 -9.29 3.64 -3.10
CA LEU A 27 -7.91 4.14 -3.06
C LEU A 27 -7.77 5.36 -3.97
N VAL A 28 -7.03 6.38 -3.53
CA VAL A 28 -6.96 7.68 -4.23
C VAL A 28 -5.56 8.15 -4.63
N ASP A 29 -4.50 7.55 -4.10
CA ASP A 29 -3.10 7.88 -4.42
C ASP A 29 -2.40 6.63 -5.00
N PHE A 30 -1.72 6.81 -6.14
CA PHE A 30 -1.03 5.73 -6.87
C PHE A 30 0.37 6.15 -7.34
N ASP A 31 0.91 7.26 -6.83
CA ASP A 31 2.21 7.79 -7.31
C ASP A 31 3.38 6.82 -7.02
N TRP A 32 3.21 5.93 -6.04
CA TRP A 32 4.21 4.94 -5.63
C TRP A 32 3.93 3.55 -6.20
N SER A 33 2.86 3.41 -7.01
CA SER A 33 2.39 2.13 -7.49
C SER A 33 3.23 1.59 -8.64
N GLY A 34 3.26 0.26 -8.78
CA GLY A 34 3.95 -0.36 -9.88
C GLY A 34 3.92 -1.88 -9.86
N ARG A 35 4.65 -2.47 -10.79
CA ARG A 35 4.72 -3.94 -10.92
C ARG A 35 5.58 -4.52 -9.80
N ASP A 36 5.08 -5.61 -9.21
CA ASP A 36 5.77 -6.41 -8.20
C ASP A 36 7.20 -6.77 -8.64
N GLU A 37 8.15 -6.63 -7.72
CA GLU A 37 9.60 -6.83 -7.92
C GLU A 37 10.28 -5.93 -8.97
N ILE A 38 9.55 -5.12 -9.73
CA ILE A 38 10.07 -4.28 -10.82
C ILE A 38 10.12 -2.80 -10.40
N ALA A 39 9.01 -2.28 -9.90
CA ALA A 39 8.97 -0.93 -9.36
C ALA A 39 9.64 -0.89 -7.98
N ALA A 40 10.11 0.29 -7.58
CA ALA A 40 10.78 0.50 -6.31
C ALA A 40 10.12 1.62 -5.52
N HIS A 41 10.21 1.53 -4.20
CA HIS A 41 9.84 2.62 -3.31
C HIS A 41 10.68 3.88 -3.60
N PRO A 42 10.14 5.09 -3.39
CA PRO A 42 10.91 6.31 -3.56
C PRO A 42 12.13 6.39 -2.63
N PRO A 43 13.15 7.17 -2.98
CA PRO A 43 14.39 7.24 -2.20
C PRO A 43 14.28 8.06 -0.91
N PHE A 44 13.07 8.48 -0.51
CA PHE A 44 12.81 9.43 0.57
C PHE A 44 11.68 8.99 1.52
N MET A 45 11.54 7.67 1.75
CA MET A 45 10.56 7.17 2.73
C MET A 45 10.85 7.72 4.13
N SER A 46 9.79 8.05 4.87
CA SER A 46 9.91 8.56 6.24
C SER A 46 10.44 7.48 7.19
N GLY A 47 11.40 7.85 8.06
CA GLY A 47 11.89 6.99 9.14
C GLY A 47 10.99 6.92 10.38
N GLU A 48 9.92 7.72 10.42
CA GLU A 48 8.96 7.72 11.54
C GLU A 48 7.86 6.66 11.38
N ILE A 49 7.70 6.14 10.16
CA ILE A 49 6.73 5.11 9.84
C ILE A 49 7.38 3.74 10.03
N VAL A 50 6.69 2.84 10.73
CA VAL A 50 7.07 1.43 10.80
C VAL A 50 6.61 0.75 9.51
N TRP A 51 7.49 0.72 8.52
CA TRP A 51 7.22 0.09 7.24
C TRP A 51 7.23 -1.45 7.34
N PRO A 52 6.50 -2.16 6.46
CA PRO A 52 6.60 -3.62 6.36
C PRO A 52 8.04 -4.07 6.09
N GLU A 53 8.36 -5.30 6.52
CA GLU A 53 9.68 -5.88 6.29
C GLU A 53 10.06 -5.86 4.80
N GLY A 54 11.24 -5.31 4.49
CA GLY A 54 11.75 -5.17 3.13
C GLY A 54 11.25 -3.95 2.36
N ALA A 55 10.28 -3.20 2.90
CA ALA A 55 9.85 -1.91 2.35
C ALA A 55 10.77 -0.79 2.83
N GLU A 56 11.81 -0.50 2.04
CA GLU A 56 12.77 0.57 2.33
C GLU A 56 12.99 1.44 1.10
N SER A 57 13.54 2.64 1.30
CA SER A 57 13.85 3.59 0.23
C SER A 57 14.65 2.94 -0.91
N GLY A 58 14.14 3.02 -2.13
CA GLY A 58 14.77 2.46 -3.33
C GLY A 58 14.73 0.94 -3.44
N LYS A 59 14.08 0.22 -2.53
CA LYS A 59 13.90 -1.24 -2.62
C LYS A 59 12.67 -1.61 -3.46
N PRO A 60 12.67 -2.81 -4.07
CA PRO A 60 11.54 -3.24 -4.88
C PRO A 60 10.22 -3.29 -4.10
N LEU A 61 9.13 -2.88 -4.76
CA LEU A 61 7.78 -3.11 -4.27
C LEU A 61 7.49 -4.61 -4.23
N ARG A 62 6.75 -5.03 -3.20
CA ARG A 62 6.31 -6.41 -3.00
C ARG A 62 4.82 -6.44 -2.69
N VAL A 63 4.09 -7.39 -3.26
CA VAL A 63 2.66 -7.63 -2.91
C VAL A 63 2.48 -7.82 -1.39
N ALA A 64 3.47 -8.40 -0.72
CA ALA A 64 3.47 -8.57 0.74
C ALA A 64 3.41 -7.23 1.51
N HIS A 65 3.90 -6.13 0.94
CA HIS A 65 3.84 -4.80 1.56
C HIS A 65 2.38 -4.32 1.66
N ASP A 66 1.60 -4.43 0.59
CA ASP A 66 0.17 -4.07 0.63
C ASP A 66 -0.62 -5.01 1.54
N ALA A 67 -0.31 -6.31 1.52
CA ALA A 67 -0.96 -7.28 2.40
C ALA A 67 -0.75 -6.97 3.89
N TYR A 68 0.43 -6.47 4.26
CA TYR A 68 0.71 -6.00 5.63
C TYR A 68 -0.24 -4.85 6.01
N TRP A 69 -0.36 -3.85 5.15
CA TRP A 69 -1.21 -2.70 5.42
C TRP A 69 -2.70 -3.05 5.46
N LEU A 70 -3.17 -3.90 4.56
CA LEU A 70 -4.56 -4.41 4.59
C LEU A 70 -4.87 -5.10 5.92
N LYS A 71 -3.94 -5.93 6.41
CA LYS A 71 -4.08 -6.58 7.71
C LYS A 71 -4.19 -5.55 8.83
N LEU A 72 -3.35 -4.50 8.82
CA LEU A 72 -3.39 -3.44 9.83
C LEU A 72 -4.72 -2.66 9.79
N LEU A 73 -5.14 -2.22 8.61
CA LEU A 73 -6.40 -1.49 8.41
C LEU A 73 -7.63 -2.32 8.81
N SER A 74 -7.63 -3.62 8.50
CA SER A 74 -8.73 -4.52 8.88
C SER A 74 -8.76 -4.83 10.38
N SER A 75 -7.63 -4.74 11.08
CA SER A 75 -7.56 -5.00 12.52
C SER A 75 -8.19 -3.88 13.36
N CYS A 76 -8.21 -2.64 12.86
CA CYS A 76 -8.88 -1.51 13.52
C CYS A 76 -10.42 -1.59 13.48
N LEU A 77 -10.98 -2.49 12.66
CA LEU A 77 -12.43 -2.69 12.51
C LEU A 77 -13.03 -3.70 13.49
N GLN A 78 -12.24 -4.22 14.45
CA GLN A 78 -12.68 -5.21 15.45
C GLN A 78 -12.85 -4.62 16.86
N CYS A 79 -13.01 -3.29 16.96
CA CYS A 79 -13.34 -2.62 18.21
C CYS A 79 -14.86 -2.41 18.31
N ASP A 80 -15.63 -3.49 18.43
CA ASP A 80 -17.02 -3.49 18.87
C ASP A 80 -17.23 -4.55 19.96
#